data_AF-A0A7C6Q1U3-F1
#
_entry.id   AF-A0A7C6Q1U3-F1
#
_cell.length_a   1.000
_cell.length_b   1.000
_cell.length_c   1.000
_cell.angle_alpha   90.00
_cell.angle_beta   90.00
_cell.angle_gamma   90.00
#
_symmetry.space_group_name_H-M   'P 1'
#
loop_
_entity.id
_entity.type
_entity.pdbx_description
1 polymer ?
#
loop_
_entity_poly.entity_id
_entity_poly.type
_entity_poly.pdbx_seq_one_letter_code
_entity_poly.pdbx_strand_id
1 'polypeptide(L)' 'MPISISTALTMNYQGAGSTTKEAMAKVLGYSRIEDKSVNDSYQNLIPYLGQLDDNVKLSISNSVWSRKGRRFSLHSL' A
#
# COMPACT_ATOMS: atom_id res chain seq x y z
N MET A 1 4.85 -7.77 -8.93
CA MET A 1 3.37 -7.69 -8.99
C MET A 1 2.99 -6.34 -9.59
N PRO A 2 1.88 -6.20 -10.34
CA PRO A 2 1.50 -4.91 -10.95
C PRO A 2 1.34 -3.81 -9.91
N ILE A 3 1.76 -2.58 -10.23
CA ILE A 3 1.88 -1.48 -9.25
C ILE A 3 0.53 -1.16 -8.58
N SER A 4 -0.55 -1.04 -9.36
CA SER A 4 -1.89 -0.71 -8.84
C SER A 4 -2.35 -1.70 -7.76
N ILE A 5 -2.25 -3.01 -8.05
CA ILE A 5 -2.62 -4.08 -7.11
C ILE A 5 -1.71 -4.06 -5.89
N SER A 6 -0.41 -3.80 -6.10
CA SER A 6 0.59 -3.75 -5.02
C SER A 6 0.31 -2.61 -4.05
N THR A 7 -0.03 -1.42 -4.55
CA THR A 7 -0.39 -0.27 -3.71
C THR A 7 -1.65 -0.55 -2.89
N ALA A 8 -2.72 -1.06 -3.51
CA ALA A 8 -3.96 -1.36 -2.80
C ALA A 8 -3.77 -2.45 -1.72
N LEU A 9 -3.04 -3.52 -2.02
CA LEU A 9 -2.76 -4.58 -1.05
C LEU A 9 -1.82 -4.12 0.06
N THR A 10 -0.89 -3.22 -0.22
CA THR A 10 0.00 -2.64 0.80
C THR A 10 -0.79 -1.77 1.78
N MET A 11 -1.75 -0.96 1.32
CA MET A 11 -2.65 -0.22 2.22
C MET A 11 -3.42 -1.15 3.17
N ASN A 12 -3.92 -2.27 2.65
CA ASN A 12 -4.61 -3.27 3.46
C ASN A 12 -3.66 -4.00 4.43
N TYR A 13 -2.43 -4.31 3.99
CA TYR A 13 -1.39 -4.91 4.83
C TYR A 13 -1.07 -4.04 6.05
N GLN A 14 -0.98 -2.72 5.86
CA GLN A 14 -0.71 -1.77 6.94
C GLN A 14 -1.86 -1.64 7.95
N GLY A 15 -3.09 -2.01 7.55
CA GLY A 15 -4.25 -2.06 8.43
C GLY A 15 -4.55 -3.44 9.03
N ALA A 16 -3.86 -4.48 8.56
CA ALA A 16 -4.05 -5.85 9.03
C ALA A 16 -3.34 -6.09 10.36
N GLY A 17 -3.87 -7.04 11.14
CA GLY A 17 -3.27 -7.50 12.39
C GLY A 17 -2.93 -8.98 12.36
N SER A 18 -2.08 -9.40 13.30
CA SER A 18 -1.76 -10.79 13.63
C SER A 18 -1.53 -11.68 12.39
N THR A 19 -2.17 -12.85 12.33
CA THR A 19 -2.00 -13.86 11.27
C THR A 19 -2.41 -13.37 9.89
N THR A 20 -3.37 -12.45 9.78
CA THR A 20 -3.74 -11.84 8.49
C THR A 20 -2.58 -11.02 7.94
N LYS A 21 -1.92 -10.21 8.79
CA LYS A 21 -0.75 -9.43 8.38
C LYS A 21 0.41 -10.32 7.95
N GLU A 22 0.67 -11.41 8.69
CA GLU A 22 1.72 -12.39 8.37
C GLU A 22 1.48 -13.09 7.02
N ALA A 23 0.24 -13.52 6.76
CA ALA A 23 -0.12 -14.13 5.48
C ALA A 23 0.06 -13.16 4.32
N MET A 24 -0.37 -11.91 4.49
CA MET A 24 -0.17 -10.84 3.50
C MET A 24 1.32 -10.55 3.28
N ALA A 25 2.14 -10.49 4.34
CA ALA A 25 3.57 -10.29 4.23
C ALA A 25 4.23 -11.38 3.38
N LYS A 26 3.81 -12.64 3.52
CA LYS A 26 4.34 -13.75 2.72
C LYS A 26 4.00 -13.62 1.24
N VAL A 27 2.76 -13.24 0.92
CA VAL A 27 2.31 -13.07 -0.47
C VAL A 27 2.97 -11.85 -1.14
N LEU A 28 3.11 -10.76 -0.39
CA LEU A 28 3.68 -9.49 -0.88
C LEU A 28 5.21 -9.46 -0.87
N GLY A 29 5.86 -10.45 -0.23
CA GLY A 29 7.32 -10.51 -0.10
C GLY A 29 7.89 -9.62 1.01
N TYR A 30 7.08 -9.21 1.99
CA TYR A 30 7.47 -8.32 3.09
C TYR A 30 7.94 -9.06 4.35
N SER A 31 7.94 -10.39 4.36
CA SER A 31 8.24 -11.19 5.56
C SER A 31 9.58 -10.91 6.26
N ARG A 32 10.51 -10.22 5.61
CA ARG A 32 11.83 -9.83 6.16
C ARG A 32 12.11 -8.34 6.03
N ILE A 33 11.08 -7.53 5.81
CA ILE A 33 11.17 -6.10 5.62
C ILE A 33 10.39 -5.44 6.76
N GLU A 34 10.98 -4.41 7.37
CA GLU A 34 10.28 -3.64 8.39
C GLU A 34 9.11 -2.85 7.77
N ASP A 35 7.99 -2.76 8.50
CA ASP A 35 6.80 -2.01 8.08
C ASP A 35 7.13 -0.57 7.67
N LYS A 36 8.06 0.06 8.40
CA LYS A 36 8.54 1.41 8.09
C LYS A 36 9.21 1.47 6.74
N SER A 37 10.09 0.52 6.43
CA SER A 37 10.79 0.45 5.14
C SER A 37 9.83 0.20 3.98
N VAL A 38 8.79 -0.62 4.18
CA VAL A 38 7.71 -0.78 3.19
C VAL A 38 7.00 0.56 2.97
N ASN A 39 6.61 1.24 4.05
CA ASN A 39 5.91 2.52 3.97
C ASN A 39 6.72 3.61 3.25
N ASP A 40 7.96 3.81 3.69
CA ASP A 40 8.88 4.80 3.12
C ASP A 40 9.14 4.50 1.63
N SER A 41 9.20 3.23 1.23
CA SER A 41 9.37 2.85 -0.17
C SER A 41 8.19 3.31 -1.04
N TYR A 42 6.94 3.12 -0.59
CA TYR A 42 5.77 3.58 -1.35
C TYR A 42 5.58 5.09 -1.32
N GLN A 43 5.88 5.74 -0.19
CA GLN A 43 5.87 7.20 -0.06
C GLN A 43 6.81 7.88 -1.05
N ASN A 44 7.92 7.23 -1.40
CA ASN A 44 8.86 7.74 -2.41
C ASN A 44 8.51 7.28 -3.83
N LEU A 45 8.07 6.03 -4.00
CA LEU A 45 7.79 5.45 -5.32
C LEU A 45 6.58 6.10 -6.01
N ILE A 46 5.49 6.36 -5.28
CA ILE A 46 4.26 6.90 -5.88
C ILE A 46 4.50 8.30 -6.47
N PRO A 47 5.10 9.26 -5.74
CA PRO A 47 5.45 10.56 -6.31
C PRO A 47 6.44 10.46 -7.47
N TYR A 48 7.46 9.60 -7.34
CA TYR A 48 8.45 9.39 -8.39
C TYR A 48 7.80 8.93 -9.71
N LEU A 49 6.88 7.97 -9.64
CA LEU A 49 6.15 7.50 -10.82
C LEU A 49 5.25 8.58 -11.43
N GLY A 50 4.71 9.48 -10.61
CA GLY A 50 3.88 10.59 -11.08
C GLY A 50 4.67 11.73 -11.75
N GLN A 51 6.00 11.78 -11.57
CA GLN A 51 6.88 12.84 -12.08
C GLN A 51 7.89 12.33 -13.12
N LEU A 52 7.74 11.09 -13.57
CA LEU A 52 8.76 10.42 -14.40
C LEU A 52 8.86 11.01 -15.82
N ASP A 53 7.75 11.43 -16.41
CA ASP A 53 7.70 11.99 -17.76
C ASP A 53 6.54 12.99 -17.88
N ASP A 54 6.85 14.23 -18.26
CA ASP A 54 5.87 15.31 -18.43
C ASP A 54 4.84 15.05 -19.54
N ASN A 55 5.12 14.12 -20.46
CA ASN A 55 4.21 13.71 -21.52
C ASN A 55 3.25 12.59 -21.07
N VAL A 56 3.44 12.03 -19.87
CA VAL A 56 2.66 10.91 -19.36
C VAL A 56 1.97 11.31 -18.06
N LYS A 57 0.64 11.40 -18.12
CA LYS A 57 -0.17 11.60 -16.91
C LYS A 57 -0.49 10.27 -16.24
N LEU A 58 0.22 9.95 -15.17
CA LEU A 58 -0.06 8.79 -14.31
C LEU A 58 -0.84 9.23 -13.06
N SER A 59 -1.97 8.58 -12.79
CA SER A 59 -2.78 8.83 -11.60
C SER A 59 -3.06 7.53 -10.86
N ILE A 60 -2.55 7.44 -9.64
CA ILE A 60 -2.77 6.30 -8.74
C ILE A 60 -3.68 6.80 -7.61
N SER A 61 -4.92 6.32 -7.61
CA SER A 61 -5.92 6.72 -6.61
C SER A 61 -6.57 5.48 -6.02
N ASN A 62 -6.39 5.29 -4.72
CA ASN A 62 -6.97 4.17 -3.98
C ASN A 62 -8.07 4.68 -3.05
N SER A 63 -9.14 3.90 -2.91
CA SER A 63 -10.21 4.18 -1.95
C SER A 63 -10.54 2.92 -1.16
N VAL A 64 -10.90 3.09 0.12
CA VAL A 64 -11.37 1.99 0.97
C VAL A 64 -12.72 2.40 1.57
N TRP A 65 -13.69 1.49 1.45
CA TRP A 65 -15.06 1.70 1.90
C TRP A 65 -15.35 0.73 3.03
N SER A 66 -15.78 1.26 4.18
CA SER A 66 -16.14 0.45 5.35
C SER A 66 -17.59 0.67 5.75
N ARG A 67 -18.15 -0.27 6.51
CA ARG A 67 -19.52 -0.17 7.01
C ARG A 67 -19.60 0.99 8.01
N LYS A 68 -20.59 1.87 7.81
CA LYS A 68 -20.87 3.01 8.70
C LYS A 68 -20.95 2.55 10.16
N GLY A 69 -20.26 3.25 11.05
CA GLY A 69 -20.17 2.93 12.48
C GLY A 69 -19.05 1.94 12.86
N ARG A 70 -18.26 1.43 11.90
CA ARG A 70 -17.08 0.62 12.19
C ARG A 70 -15.80 1.45 12.09
N ARG A 71 -15.01 1.44 13.16
CA ARG A 71 -13.66 2.02 13.16
C ARG A 71 -12.70 1.04 12.49
N PHE A 72 -11.94 1.54 11.53
CA PHE A 72 -10.87 0.79 10.86
C PHE A 72 -9.58 1.60 10.95
N SER A 73 -8.45 0.92 10.88
CA SER A 73 -7.12 1.54 10.88
C SER A 73 -6.47 1.24 9.55
N LEU A 74 -6.22 2.27 8.74
CA LEU A 74 -5.36 2.18 7.56
C LEU A 74 -4.28 3.25 7.72
N HIS A 75 -3.08 2.94 7.26
CA HIS A 75 -2.05 3.94 7.10
C HIS A 75 -2.01 4.40 5.65
N SER A 76 -1.90 5.71 5.44
CA SER A 76 -1.67 6.30 4.13
C SER A 76 -0.25 5.96 3.66
N LEU A 77 -0.16 5.46 2.43
CA LEU A 77 1.10 5.29 1.70
C LEU A 77 1.53 6.60 1.05
#